data_AF-A0A2E6VMH0-F1
#
_entry.id   AF-A0A2E6VMH0-F1
#
_cell.length_a   1.000
_cell.length_b   1.000
_cell.length_c   1.000
_cell.angle_alpha   90.00
_cell.angle_beta   90.00
_cell.angle_gamma   90.00
#
_symmetry.space_group_name_H-M   'P 1'
#
loop_
_entity.id
_entity.type
_entity.pdbx_description
1 polymer ?
#
loop_
_entity_poly.entity_id
_entity_poly.type
_entity_poly.pdbx_seq_one_letter_code
_entity_poly.pdbx_strand_id
1 'polypeptide(L)'
;MNDDAPASAPSLTDAGQTLAGEDVSEVAVDHSTDGGGSRFEPVVDGGLIEDNWPVFAGEVQRRYPSDALYLPFSDGQMAHWKNIMNTVEEKPDPVFMKVGASTFAGPGVLHCLDNPEIISLMSEAQAEAITHFSAGDAGGGSPFDRASLAVMSGRTAGWAISGTPSPLTQEIEAIDPQMALVEYGTNDMNMGLTHASAMWGFYDNLNALTESLMAQNILPVLHTIRHRADSLMAGQWVPTYNGIIRGLAQKHQVPFIDQYNALAVLSDDGLVGDGVHASTLASNPCDFTDSGMAYGTNRRNETTLKWMADYFQDWQDGASPAESLPLIPNLGDHEQPIGIDGFPFYHVGNTADSTTSEINTYDACDRDIDESGPEVVYEFNLSAPTAMRLLIFSDPGGDVDIHLLEAPFDGDACLARAHRQLEGTLAPGTYRLVADSYVSGDGAQSGSYLLVALECAMGDESCDDPF
;
A
#
# COMPACT_ATOMS: atom_id res chain seq x y z
N MET A 1 -1.28 -3.25 -68.82
CA MET A 1 -1.07 -4.69 -69.08
C MET A 1 0.20 -5.07 -68.33
N ASN A 2 -0.01 -5.81 -67.24
CA ASN A 2 0.92 -6.50 -66.33
C ASN A 2 1.99 -5.62 -65.65
N ASP A 3 1.84 -5.26 -64.37
CA ASP A 3 1.92 -6.06 -63.12
C ASP A 3 3.36 -6.35 -62.71
N ASP A 4 3.82 -5.63 -61.68
CA ASP A 4 4.43 -6.25 -60.49
C ASP A 4 4.39 -5.26 -59.31
N ALA A 5 3.80 -5.72 -58.21
CA ALA A 5 3.46 -4.99 -57.00
C ALA A 5 4.58 -5.02 -55.95
N PRO A 6 4.68 -4.02 -55.04
CA PRO A 6 5.52 -4.10 -53.85
C PRO A 6 4.77 -4.71 -52.66
N ALA A 7 5.54 -5.37 -51.79
CA ALA A 7 5.11 -6.14 -50.64
C ALA A 7 4.37 -5.31 -49.57
N SER A 8 3.35 -5.96 -49.00
CA SER A 8 2.38 -5.50 -48.00
C SER A 8 2.92 -5.53 -46.56
N ALA A 9 2.64 -4.46 -45.80
CA ALA A 9 2.62 -4.44 -44.34
C ALA A 9 1.37 -5.17 -43.81
N PRO A 10 1.43 -5.86 -42.65
CA PRO A 10 0.24 -6.46 -42.06
C PRO A 10 -0.59 -5.42 -41.29
N SER A 11 -1.88 -5.39 -41.61
CA SER A 11 -2.94 -4.59 -41.01
C SER A 11 -3.38 -5.15 -39.65
N LEU A 12 -3.56 -4.24 -38.68
CA LEU A 12 -4.39 -4.45 -37.48
C LEU A 12 -5.85 -4.57 -37.89
N THR A 13 -6.51 -5.67 -37.54
CA THR A 13 -7.97 -5.80 -37.57
C THR A 13 -8.49 -6.22 -36.21
N ASP A 14 -9.10 -5.24 -35.54
CA ASP A 14 -10.39 -5.27 -34.86
C ASP A 14 -11.07 -6.65 -34.66
N ALA A 15 -11.38 -6.94 -33.40
CA ALA A 15 -12.43 -7.87 -33.01
C ALA A 15 -13.04 -7.42 -31.67
N GLY A 16 -13.90 -6.39 -31.74
CA GLY A 16 -14.94 -6.19 -30.75
C GLY A 16 -15.94 -7.36 -30.76
N GLN A 17 -16.23 -7.90 -29.58
CA GLN A 17 -17.47 -8.63 -29.33
C GLN A 17 -18.13 -8.08 -28.07
N THR A 18 -19.20 -7.31 -28.33
CA THR A 18 -20.33 -7.05 -27.45
C THR A 18 -20.99 -8.34 -27.00
N LEU A 19 -21.29 -8.46 -25.70
CA LEU A 19 -22.41 -9.26 -25.22
C LEU A 19 -23.32 -8.35 -24.40
N ALA A 20 -24.53 -8.14 -24.94
CA ALA A 20 -25.62 -7.44 -24.30
C ALA A 20 -26.62 -8.45 -23.75
N GLY A 21 -27.11 -8.17 -22.53
CA GLY A 21 -28.50 -8.33 -22.11
C GLY A 21 -29.03 -9.74 -21.85
N GLU A 22 -29.17 -10.09 -20.57
CA GLU A 22 -30.34 -10.83 -20.10
C GLU A 22 -30.92 -10.18 -18.82
N ASP A 23 -32.18 -9.78 -18.99
CA ASP A 23 -33.28 -9.49 -18.06
C ASP A 23 -33.01 -9.42 -16.55
N VAL A 24 -33.31 -8.23 -16.00
CA VAL A 24 -33.44 -7.96 -14.57
C VAL A 24 -34.93 -7.94 -14.23
N SER A 25 -35.43 -9.00 -13.60
CA SER A 25 -36.75 -8.97 -12.96
C SER A 25 -36.59 -8.88 -11.44
N GLU A 26 -37.22 -7.85 -10.88
CA GLU A 26 -37.37 -7.49 -9.47
C GLU A 26 -37.53 -8.70 -8.52
N VAL A 27 -36.70 -8.72 -7.47
CA VAL A 27 -37.03 -9.39 -6.20
C VAL A 27 -36.72 -8.42 -5.06
N ALA A 28 -37.69 -8.28 -4.17
CA ALA A 28 -37.77 -7.30 -3.11
C ALA A 28 -36.58 -7.32 -2.14
N VAL A 29 -36.21 -6.11 -1.69
CA VAL A 29 -35.17 -5.81 -0.71
C VAL A 29 -35.61 -6.28 0.68
N ASP A 30 -34.77 -7.09 1.32
CA ASP A 30 -34.75 -7.31 2.76
C ASP A 30 -33.37 -6.89 3.29
N HIS A 31 -33.35 -5.96 4.25
CA HIS A 31 -32.14 -5.40 4.86
C HIS A 31 -31.74 -6.27 6.05
N SER A 32 -30.89 -7.25 5.83
CA SER A 32 -30.22 -8.02 6.90
C SER A 32 -29.17 -8.97 6.32
N THR A 33 -27.99 -9.01 6.95
CA THR A 33 -26.89 -9.99 6.85
C THR A 33 -25.81 -9.81 5.78
N ASP A 34 -24.59 -9.63 6.30
CA ASP A 34 -23.28 -10.11 5.85
C ASP A 34 -23.15 -10.56 4.39
N GLY A 35 -22.49 -9.71 3.60
CA GLY A 35 -21.89 -10.09 2.34
C GLY A 35 -20.70 -11.01 2.56
N GLY A 36 -20.96 -12.31 2.61
CA GLY A 36 -19.97 -13.37 2.47
C GLY A 36 -19.32 -13.35 1.07
N GLY A 37 -18.36 -12.45 0.87
CA GLY A 37 -17.28 -12.70 -0.08
C GLY A 37 -16.44 -13.85 0.47
N SER A 38 -16.10 -14.85 -0.36
CA SER A 38 -15.22 -15.93 0.07
C SER A 38 -13.87 -15.34 0.47
N ARG A 39 -13.67 -15.17 1.78
CA ARG A 39 -12.39 -14.82 2.38
C ARG A 39 -11.39 -15.87 1.92
N PHE A 40 -10.34 -15.43 1.23
CA PHE A 40 -9.23 -16.30 0.89
C PHE A 40 -8.54 -16.59 2.23
N GLU A 41 -8.66 -17.82 2.73
CA GLU A 41 -7.78 -18.28 3.81
C GLU A 41 -6.46 -18.65 3.13
N PRO A 42 -5.35 -17.92 3.38
CA PRO A 42 -4.07 -18.33 2.84
C PRO A 42 -3.77 -19.73 3.37
N VAL A 43 -3.62 -20.69 2.48
CA VAL A 43 -3.02 -21.98 2.82
C VAL A 43 -1.53 -21.71 3.06
N VAL A 44 -1.21 -21.28 4.27
CA VAL A 44 0.16 -21.33 4.78
C VAL A 44 0.34 -22.77 5.26
N ASP A 45 0.88 -23.63 4.39
CA ASP A 45 1.42 -24.92 4.85
C ASP A 45 2.77 -24.62 5.51
N GLY A 46 2.68 -24.09 6.73
CA GLY A 46 3.77 -23.55 7.52
C GLY A 46 3.14 -22.90 8.74
N GLY A 47 3.62 -23.22 9.94
CA GLY A 47 3.05 -22.74 11.19
C GLY A 47 2.91 -21.22 11.23
N LEU A 48 2.09 -20.74 12.18
CA LEU A 48 2.06 -19.35 12.62
C LEU A 48 3.49 -18.78 12.56
N ILE A 49 3.62 -17.60 11.95
CA ILE A 49 4.87 -16.83 11.85
C ILE A 49 5.59 -16.94 13.20
N GLU A 50 6.65 -17.75 13.28
CA GLU A 50 7.67 -17.50 14.29
C GLU A 50 8.30 -16.18 13.85
N ASP A 51 8.19 -15.15 14.71
CA ASP A 51 8.56 -13.73 14.57
C ASP A 51 9.92 -13.47 13.88
N ASN A 52 10.07 -13.81 12.60
CA ASN A 52 11.31 -13.62 11.86
C ASN A 52 11.42 -12.18 11.34
N TRP A 53 10.34 -11.42 11.29
CA TRP A 53 10.37 -9.97 11.07
C TRP A 53 9.99 -9.25 12.35
N PRO A 54 10.70 -8.20 12.79
CA PRO A 54 10.32 -7.50 13.99
C PRO A 54 9.13 -6.63 13.63
N VAL A 55 7.96 -6.96 14.19
CA VAL A 55 7.19 -5.88 14.78
C VAL A 55 8.09 -5.40 15.93
N PHE A 56 8.79 -4.27 15.75
CA PHE A 56 9.76 -3.81 16.76
C PHE A 56 9.08 -3.74 18.12
N ALA A 57 9.38 -4.71 18.99
CA ALA A 57 8.89 -4.75 20.35
C ALA A 57 9.51 -3.57 21.11
N GLY A 58 8.68 -2.59 21.45
CA GLY A 58 9.04 -1.36 22.13
C GLY A 58 7.80 -0.55 22.48
N GLU A 59 7.97 0.54 23.23
CA GLU A 59 6.87 1.47 23.57
C GLU A 59 6.49 2.40 22.39
N VAL A 60 7.27 2.36 21.29
CA VAL A 60 7.16 3.28 20.16
C VAL A 60 7.35 2.56 18.82
N GLN A 61 6.72 3.08 17.78
CA GLN A 61 6.87 2.67 16.38
C GLN A 61 7.40 3.83 15.52
N ARG A 62 7.99 3.51 14.36
CA ARG A 62 8.49 4.53 13.42
C ARG A 62 7.39 4.95 12.46
N ARG A 63 7.21 6.27 12.33
CA ARG A 63 6.27 6.87 11.39
C ARG A 63 6.88 7.00 10.00
N TYR A 64 6.08 6.67 9.00
CA TYR A 64 6.41 6.89 7.60
C TYR A 64 5.91 8.29 7.21
N PRO A 65 6.80 9.26 6.95
CA PRO A 65 6.40 10.62 6.61
C PRO A 65 5.69 10.66 5.25
N SER A 66 4.83 11.65 5.08
CA SER A 66 3.99 11.81 3.88
C SER A 66 4.71 12.44 2.70
N ASP A 67 5.84 13.13 2.93
CA ASP A 67 6.59 13.92 1.94
C ASP A 67 7.85 13.22 1.40
N ALA A 68 8.26 12.09 1.99
CA ALA A 68 9.39 11.32 1.51
C ALA A 68 9.05 10.54 0.22
N LEU A 69 9.86 10.72 -0.83
CA LEU A 69 9.70 10.01 -2.11
C LEU A 69 10.03 8.51 -2.02
N TYR A 70 10.88 8.13 -1.07
CA TYR A 70 11.11 6.75 -0.69
C TYR A 70 11.65 6.70 0.73
N LEU A 71 11.47 5.54 1.37
CA LEU A 71 11.90 5.29 2.73
C LEU A 71 12.83 4.07 2.74
N PRO A 72 14.14 4.26 3.04
CA PRO A 72 15.02 3.14 3.33
C PRO A 72 14.71 2.58 4.73
N PHE A 73 15.30 1.44 5.05
CA PHE A 73 15.29 0.90 6.40
C PHE A 73 15.93 1.87 7.40
N SER A 74 15.54 1.88 8.67
CA SER A 74 16.38 2.41 9.77
C SER A 74 17.54 1.46 10.10
N ASP A 75 18.52 1.91 10.88
CA ASP A 75 19.64 1.08 11.37
C ASP A 75 19.18 -0.25 11.95
N GLY A 76 18.18 -0.22 12.84
CA GLY A 76 17.61 -1.42 13.45
C GLY A 76 16.96 -2.36 12.44
N GLN A 77 16.24 -1.83 11.46
CA GLN A 77 15.61 -2.63 10.40
C GLN A 77 16.64 -3.25 9.46
N MET A 78 17.67 -2.49 9.06
CA MET A 78 18.74 -3.00 8.19
C MET A 78 19.56 -4.08 8.89
N ALA A 79 19.94 -3.87 10.16
CA ALA A 79 20.64 -4.87 10.95
C ALA A 79 19.82 -6.16 11.11
N HIS A 80 18.52 -6.02 11.35
CA HIS A 80 17.62 -7.17 11.44
C HIS A 80 17.49 -7.91 10.12
N TRP A 81 17.22 -7.19 9.02
CA TRP A 81 17.10 -7.79 7.70
C TRP A 81 18.39 -8.55 7.32
N LYS A 82 19.56 -7.96 7.57
CA LYS A 82 20.84 -8.65 7.43
C LYS A 82 20.92 -9.91 8.27
N ASN A 83 20.41 -9.89 9.50
CA ASN A 83 20.39 -11.07 10.35
C ASN A 83 19.53 -12.18 9.73
N ILE A 84 18.30 -11.88 9.28
CA ILE A 84 17.45 -12.85 8.57
C ILE A 84 18.22 -13.49 7.42
N MET A 85 18.74 -12.66 6.52
CA MET A 85 19.44 -13.12 5.32
C MET A 85 20.74 -13.89 5.59
N ASN A 86 21.36 -13.67 6.75
CA ASN A 86 22.52 -14.45 7.19
C ASN A 86 22.14 -15.79 7.84
N THR A 87 20.88 -15.96 8.26
CA THR A 87 20.37 -17.22 8.82
C THR A 87 19.81 -18.18 7.77
N VAL A 88 19.48 -17.68 6.56
CA VAL A 88 19.05 -18.54 5.44
C VAL A 88 20.23 -19.42 4.99
N GLU A 89 20.05 -20.75 5.05
CA GLU A 89 21.10 -21.73 4.72
C GLU A 89 21.52 -21.65 3.24
N GLU A 90 20.54 -21.62 2.35
CA GLU A 90 20.72 -21.39 0.92
C GLU A 90 20.41 -19.92 0.65
N LYS A 91 21.46 -19.13 0.42
CA LYS A 91 21.28 -17.70 0.18
C LYS A 91 20.49 -17.51 -1.12
N PRO A 92 19.39 -16.74 -1.09
CA PRO A 92 18.67 -16.44 -2.31
C PRO A 92 19.55 -15.67 -3.28
N ASP A 93 19.27 -15.85 -4.57
CA ASP A 93 20.00 -15.19 -5.62
C ASP A 93 19.87 -13.67 -5.45
N PRO A 94 20.92 -12.88 -5.74
CA PRO A 94 20.86 -11.43 -5.66
C PRO A 94 20.06 -10.91 -6.86
N VAL A 95 18.78 -11.24 -6.93
CA VAL A 95 17.81 -10.79 -7.92
C VAL A 95 16.60 -10.24 -7.20
N PHE A 96 15.89 -9.34 -7.87
CA PHE A 96 14.58 -8.89 -7.42
C PHE A 96 13.51 -9.43 -8.38
N MET A 97 12.31 -9.64 -7.85
CA MET A 97 11.11 -9.89 -8.65
C MET A 97 10.27 -8.62 -8.77
N LYS A 98 9.56 -8.50 -9.89
CA LYS A 98 8.50 -7.52 -10.10
C LYS A 98 7.17 -8.18 -9.74
N VAL A 99 6.30 -7.49 -9.00
CA VAL A 99 4.98 -8.01 -8.61
C VAL A 99 3.96 -6.90 -8.81
N GLY A 100 3.00 -7.09 -9.71
CA GLY A 100 2.08 -6.00 -10.03
C GLY A 100 1.21 -6.20 -11.25
N ALA A 101 0.61 -5.11 -11.73
CA ALA A 101 -0.30 -5.13 -12.86
C ALA A 101 0.30 -4.55 -14.15
N SER A 102 -0.53 -3.95 -15.01
CA SER A 102 -0.12 -3.38 -16.31
C SER A 102 1.00 -2.33 -16.19
N THR A 103 1.04 -1.63 -15.06
CA THR A 103 2.02 -0.60 -14.73
C THR A 103 3.42 -1.19 -14.47
N PHE A 104 3.53 -2.50 -14.28
CA PHE A 104 4.77 -3.27 -14.15
C PHE A 104 5.04 -4.19 -15.37
N ALA A 105 4.05 -4.40 -16.24
CA ALA A 105 4.09 -5.42 -17.31
C ALA A 105 4.86 -5.04 -18.58
N GLY A 106 5.22 -3.76 -18.75
CA GLY A 106 5.87 -3.26 -19.95
C GLY A 106 7.40 -3.19 -19.85
N PRO A 107 8.11 -3.20 -21.00
CA PRO A 107 9.56 -3.00 -21.04
C PRO A 107 10.00 -1.59 -20.62
N GLY A 108 9.05 -0.71 -20.27
CA GLY A 108 9.33 0.60 -19.70
C GLY A 108 9.92 0.54 -18.29
N VAL A 109 9.73 -0.57 -17.57
CA VAL A 109 10.02 -0.64 -16.13
C VAL A 109 11.40 -1.26 -15.90
N LEU A 110 12.41 -0.42 -15.73
CA LEU A 110 13.80 -0.78 -15.44
C LEU A 110 14.55 -1.63 -16.49
N HIS A 111 13.90 -2.15 -17.56
CA HIS A 111 14.58 -3.00 -18.57
C HIS A 111 15.80 -2.34 -19.21
N CYS A 112 15.78 -1.02 -19.37
CA CYS A 112 16.92 -0.27 -19.94
C CYS A 112 18.20 -0.36 -19.10
N LEU A 113 18.12 -0.79 -17.84
CA LEU A 113 19.26 -1.00 -16.96
C LEU A 113 20.02 -2.30 -17.25
N ASP A 114 19.56 -3.11 -18.21
CA ASP A 114 20.34 -4.24 -18.73
C ASP A 114 21.33 -3.82 -19.85
N ASN A 115 21.33 -2.55 -20.25
CA ASN A 115 22.21 -2.01 -21.28
C ASN A 115 23.48 -1.36 -20.67
N PRO A 116 24.69 -1.91 -20.91
CA PRO A 116 25.94 -1.34 -20.40
C PRO A 116 26.20 0.12 -20.79
N GLU A 117 25.71 0.57 -21.96
CA GLU A 117 25.84 1.97 -22.37
C GLU A 117 25.03 2.89 -21.46
N ILE A 118 23.82 2.48 -21.05
CA ILE A 118 22.98 3.22 -20.10
C ILE A 118 23.61 3.20 -18.71
N ILE A 119 24.09 2.04 -18.26
CA ILE A 119 24.77 1.89 -16.95
C ILE A 119 25.97 2.83 -16.87
N SER A 120 26.72 3.03 -17.96
CA SER A 120 27.89 3.93 -17.99
C SER A 120 27.57 5.41 -17.74
N LEU A 121 26.30 5.80 -17.82
CA LEU A 121 25.82 7.16 -17.53
C LEU A 121 25.36 7.32 -16.07
N MET A 122 25.31 6.23 -15.30
CA MET A 122 24.84 6.23 -13.92
C MET A 122 25.93 6.66 -12.94
N SER A 123 25.53 7.04 -11.73
CA SER A 123 26.49 7.19 -10.64
C SER A 123 27.13 5.85 -10.26
N GLU A 124 28.29 5.89 -9.61
CA GLU A 124 29.00 4.69 -9.14
C GLU A 124 28.09 3.80 -8.26
N ALA A 125 27.39 4.40 -7.29
CA ALA A 125 26.43 3.72 -6.42
C ALA A 125 25.33 2.97 -7.18
N GLN A 126 24.75 3.62 -8.19
CA GLN A 126 23.70 3.03 -9.02
C GLN A 126 24.24 1.89 -9.88
N ALA A 127 25.42 2.07 -10.48
CA ALA A 127 26.07 1.04 -11.28
C ALA A 127 26.43 -0.20 -10.44
N GLU A 128 26.87 0.00 -9.19
CA GLU A 128 27.12 -1.08 -8.24
C GLU A 128 25.85 -1.86 -7.88
N ALA A 129 24.75 -1.16 -7.57
CA ALA A 129 23.47 -1.80 -7.29
C ALA A 129 22.95 -2.60 -8.49
N ILE A 130 23.03 -2.03 -9.71
CA ILE A 130 22.66 -2.74 -10.94
C ILE A 130 23.53 -3.99 -11.13
N THR A 131 24.84 -3.87 -10.91
CA THR A 131 25.78 -4.99 -11.04
C THR A 131 25.47 -6.09 -10.02
N HIS A 132 25.16 -5.72 -8.78
CA HIS A 132 24.75 -6.67 -7.74
C HIS A 132 23.52 -7.47 -8.17
N PHE A 133 22.46 -6.77 -8.58
CA PHE A 133 21.21 -7.45 -8.95
C PHE A 133 21.31 -8.24 -10.27
N SER A 134 22.24 -7.88 -11.15
CA SER A 134 22.49 -8.61 -12.41
C SER A 134 23.39 -9.84 -12.22
N ALA A 135 23.91 -10.08 -11.01
CA ALA A 135 24.83 -11.18 -10.75
C ALA A 135 24.13 -12.52 -10.48
N GLY A 136 22.85 -12.51 -10.11
CA GLY A 136 22.05 -13.73 -9.91
C GLY A 136 21.36 -14.20 -11.20
N ASP A 137 20.70 -15.37 -11.14
CA ASP A 137 20.05 -15.97 -12.30
C ASP A 137 18.53 -15.73 -12.30
N ALA A 138 18.08 -14.71 -13.02
CA ALA A 138 16.65 -14.40 -13.15
C ALA A 138 15.96 -15.28 -14.21
N GLY A 139 16.24 -16.59 -14.23
CA GLY A 139 15.68 -17.56 -15.18
C GLY A 139 16.34 -17.52 -16.56
N GLY A 140 17.67 -17.47 -16.58
CA GLY A 140 18.54 -17.39 -17.75
C GLY A 140 18.93 -15.97 -18.17
N GLY A 141 18.68 -14.97 -17.31
CA GLY A 141 18.84 -13.55 -17.63
C GLY A 141 18.90 -12.65 -16.40
N SER A 142 18.59 -11.36 -16.59
CA SER A 142 18.70 -10.31 -15.58
C SER A 142 17.32 -9.99 -14.97
N PRO A 143 17.23 -9.61 -13.69
CA PRO A 143 15.94 -9.21 -13.12
C PRO A 143 15.39 -7.92 -13.76
N PHE A 144 16.26 -7.12 -14.40
CA PHE A 144 15.88 -5.89 -15.07
C PHE A 144 15.03 -6.14 -16.31
N ASP A 145 15.37 -7.11 -17.16
CA ASP A 145 14.64 -7.42 -18.40
C ASP A 145 13.64 -8.59 -18.26
N ARG A 146 13.63 -9.24 -17.09
CA ARG A 146 12.71 -10.34 -16.78
C ARG A 146 11.23 -9.91 -16.86
N ALA A 147 10.47 -10.70 -17.62
CA ALA A 147 9.01 -10.71 -17.59
C ALA A 147 8.52 -11.61 -16.45
N SER A 148 8.17 -11.00 -15.32
CA SER A 148 7.73 -11.72 -14.11
C SER A 148 6.41 -12.47 -14.31
N LEU A 149 6.33 -13.68 -13.78
CA LEU A 149 5.10 -14.48 -13.71
C LEU A 149 4.06 -13.89 -12.74
N ALA A 150 4.51 -13.05 -11.80
CA ALA A 150 3.68 -12.32 -10.85
C ALA A 150 3.28 -10.92 -11.35
N VAL A 151 3.42 -10.66 -12.66
CA VAL A 151 2.99 -9.42 -13.31
C VAL A 151 2.01 -9.70 -14.45
N MET A 152 0.81 -9.13 -14.38
CA MET A 152 -0.18 -9.28 -15.45
C MET A 152 -1.14 -8.10 -15.52
N SER A 153 -1.38 -7.62 -16.75
CA SER A 153 -2.31 -6.53 -17.01
C SER A 153 -3.72 -6.83 -16.50
N GLY A 154 -4.36 -5.83 -15.88
CA GLY A 154 -5.72 -5.94 -15.34
C GLY A 154 -5.87 -6.78 -14.07
N ARG A 155 -4.76 -7.21 -13.45
CA ARG A 155 -4.78 -7.99 -12.20
C ARG A 155 -4.68 -7.12 -10.95
N THR A 156 -5.01 -7.75 -9.82
CA THR A 156 -5.15 -7.19 -8.48
C THR A 156 -4.16 -7.85 -7.53
N ALA A 157 -3.99 -7.30 -6.32
CA ALA A 157 -3.15 -7.92 -5.29
C ALA A 157 -3.59 -9.36 -4.99
N GLY A 158 -4.92 -9.59 -4.91
CA GLY A 158 -5.47 -10.92 -4.63
C GLY A 158 -5.15 -11.95 -5.71
N TRP A 159 -5.01 -11.54 -6.98
CA TRP A 159 -4.61 -12.47 -8.04
C TRP A 159 -3.22 -13.04 -7.81
N ALA A 160 -2.27 -12.21 -7.35
CA ALA A 160 -0.87 -12.62 -7.17
C ALA A 160 -0.71 -13.79 -6.20
N ILE A 161 -1.56 -13.85 -5.18
CA ILE A 161 -1.56 -14.89 -4.13
C ILE A 161 -2.61 -15.98 -4.36
N SER A 162 -3.38 -15.91 -5.45
CA SER A 162 -4.43 -16.89 -5.75
C SER A 162 -3.93 -18.07 -6.57
N GLY A 163 -4.54 -19.25 -6.39
CA GLY A 163 -4.24 -20.45 -7.17
C GLY A 163 -3.18 -21.36 -6.53
N THR A 164 -2.91 -22.50 -7.17
CA THR A 164 -1.97 -23.51 -6.67
C THR A 164 -1.19 -24.14 -7.84
N PRO A 165 0.09 -23.77 -8.05
CA PRO A 165 0.82 -22.69 -7.38
C PRO A 165 0.27 -21.30 -7.77
N SER A 166 0.36 -20.33 -6.87
CA SER A 166 0.00 -18.94 -7.16
C SER A 166 0.99 -18.28 -8.14
N PRO A 167 0.64 -17.18 -8.84
CA PRO A 167 1.60 -16.41 -9.64
C PRO A 167 2.84 -15.97 -8.85
N LEU A 168 2.65 -15.57 -7.60
CA LEU A 168 3.74 -15.25 -6.68
C LEU A 168 4.65 -16.46 -6.47
N THR A 169 4.07 -17.61 -6.09
CA THR A 169 4.83 -18.86 -5.86
C THR A 169 5.59 -19.29 -7.11
N GLN A 170 4.96 -19.23 -8.29
CA GLN A 170 5.62 -19.60 -9.55
C GLN A 170 6.82 -18.72 -9.86
N GLU A 171 6.75 -17.41 -9.56
CA GLU A 171 7.87 -16.50 -9.77
C GLU A 171 8.99 -16.74 -8.76
N ILE A 172 8.66 -16.96 -7.49
CA ILE A 172 9.64 -17.28 -6.44
C ILE A 172 10.39 -18.58 -6.78
N GLU A 173 9.67 -19.65 -7.13
CA GLU A 173 10.27 -20.92 -7.54
C GLU A 173 11.16 -20.80 -8.79
N ALA A 174 10.90 -19.80 -9.64
CA ALA A 174 11.65 -19.61 -10.87
C ALA A 174 12.98 -18.88 -10.69
N ILE A 175 13.13 -18.02 -9.67
CA ILE A 175 14.30 -17.14 -9.53
C ILE A 175 14.83 -16.93 -8.10
N ASP A 176 14.19 -17.49 -7.07
CA ASP A 176 14.60 -17.40 -5.66
C ASP A 176 15.07 -15.98 -5.22
N PRO A 177 14.18 -14.97 -5.28
CA PRO A 177 14.59 -13.57 -5.22
C PRO A 177 14.82 -13.07 -3.79
N GLN A 178 15.77 -12.16 -3.62
CA GLN A 178 15.99 -11.45 -2.34
C GLN A 178 14.94 -10.39 -2.04
N MET A 179 14.27 -9.88 -3.07
CA MET A 179 13.42 -8.69 -2.98
C MET A 179 12.27 -8.76 -3.97
N ALA A 180 11.13 -8.16 -3.61
CA ALA A 180 9.99 -7.97 -4.48
C ALA A 180 9.59 -6.50 -4.57
N LEU A 181 9.63 -5.93 -5.77
CA LEU A 181 9.05 -4.61 -6.06
C LEU A 181 7.54 -4.80 -6.30
N VAL A 182 6.70 -4.28 -5.39
CA VAL A 182 5.24 -4.52 -5.38
C VAL A 182 4.47 -3.25 -5.73
N GLU A 183 3.63 -3.29 -6.76
CA GLU A 183 2.68 -2.21 -7.10
C GLU A 183 1.31 -2.77 -7.51
N TYR A 184 0.32 -2.61 -6.63
CA TYR A 184 -1.09 -2.92 -6.84
C TYR A 184 -1.97 -1.81 -6.26
N GLY A 185 -3.25 -1.78 -6.64
CA GLY A 185 -4.21 -0.77 -6.18
C GLY A 185 -5.08 -0.24 -7.32
N THR A 186 -4.49 0.09 -8.48
CA THR A 186 -5.21 0.74 -9.59
C THR A 186 -6.40 -0.08 -10.09
N ASN A 187 -6.22 -1.40 -10.25
CA ASN A 187 -7.30 -2.30 -10.65
C ASN A 187 -8.17 -2.70 -9.46
N ASP A 188 -7.56 -2.85 -8.29
CA ASP A 188 -8.22 -3.22 -7.02
C ASP A 188 -9.33 -2.23 -6.66
N MET A 189 -9.15 -0.95 -6.97
CA MET A 189 -10.17 0.10 -6.85
C MET A 189 -11.50 -0.22 -7.55
N ASN A 190 -11.50 -1.12 -8.54
CA ASN A 190 -12.68 -1.48 -9.32
C ASN A 190 -13.29 -2.83 -8.90
N MET A 191 -12.82 -3.45 -7.82
CA MET A 191 -13.26 -4.79 -7.40
C MET A 191 -14.47 -4.80 -6.46
N GLY A 192 -15.04 -3.63 -6.18
CA GLY A 192 -16.24 -3.46 -5.34
C GLY A 192 -17.33 -2.69 -6.08
N LEU A 193 -18.48 -2.49 -5.43
CA LEU A 193 -19.59 -1.68 -5.95
C LEU A 193 -19.18 -0.20 -6.07
N THR A 194 -18.34 0.26 -5.15
CA THR A 194 -17.71 1.58 -5.11
C THR A 194 -16.22 1.43 -4.76
N HIS A 195 -15.43 2.49 -4.99
CA HIS A 195 -14.03 2.54 -4.53
C HIS A 195 -13.94 2.35 -3.01
N ALA A 196 -14.87 2.91 -2.23
CA ALA A 196 -14.95 2.67 -0.78
C ALA A 196 -15.12 1.18 -0.45
N SER A 197 -16.07 0.49 -1.08
CA SER A 197 -16.33 -0.93 -0.79
C SER A 197 -15.20 -1.86 -1.25
N ALA A 198 -14.45 -1.49 -2.30
CA ALA A 198 -13.38 -2.28 -2.86
C ALA A 198 -12.10 -2.24 -2.00
N MET A 199 -11.96 -1.17 -1.22
CA MET A 199 -10.79 -0.87 -0.38
C MET A 199 -10.50 -1.95 0.66
N TRP A 200 -11.53 -2.53 1.28
CA TRP A 200 -11.36 -3.55 2.32
C TRP A 200 -10.70 -4.82 1.78
N GLY A 201 -11.20 -5.32 0.65
CA GLY A 201 -10.58 -6.46 -0.03
C GLY A 201 -9.18 -6.15 -0.55
N PHE A 202 -8.90 -4.90 -0.92
CA PHE A 202 -7.56 -4.48 -1.28
C PHE A 202 -6.59 -4.53 -0.08
N TYR A 203 -6.98 -4.00 1.08
CA TYR A 203 -6.20 -4.09 2.32
C TYR A 203 -5.87 -5.55 2.65
N ASP A 204 -6.89 -6.42 2.70
CA ASP A 204 -6.71 -7.83 3.05
C ASP A 204 -5.71 -8.52 2.11
N ASN A 205 -5.88 -8.33 0.79
CA ASN A 205 -5.03 -8.97 -0.21
C ASN A 205 -3.60 -8.42 -0.22
N LEU A 206 -3.41 -7.10 -0.06
CA LEU A 206 -2.09 -6.51 -0.04
C LEU A 206 -1.34 -6.86 1.26
N ASN A 207 -2.04 -6.91 2.40
CA ASN A 207 -1.48 -7.39 3.66
C ASN A 207 -1.01 -8.83 3.52
N ALA A 208 -1.87 -9.74 3.04
CA ALA A 208 -1.53 -11.14 2.85
C ALA A 208 -0.39 -11.36 1.84
N LEU A 209 -0.34 -10.59 0.75
CA LEU A 209 0.77 -10.60 -0.20
C LEU A 209 2.09 -10.19 0.47
N THR A 210 2.07 -9.13 1.28
CA THR A 210 3.25 -8.63 2.01
C THR A 210 3.74 -9.67 3.01
N GLU A 211 2.85 -10.24 3.80
CA GLU A 211 3.17 -11.32 4.77
C GLU A 211 3.69 -12.58 4.06
N SER A 212 3.13 -12.95 2.90
CA SER A 212 3.59 -14.11 2.13
C SER A 212 5.01 -13.95 1.60
N LEU A 213 5.43 -12.73 1.26
CA LEU A 213 6.81 -12.43 0.85
C LEU A 213 7.75 -12.51 2.06
N MET A 214 7.37 -11.87 3.17
CA MET A 214 8.17 -11.86 4.40
C MET A 214 8.36 -13.25 4.99
N ALA A 215 7.32 -14.10 4.97
CA ALA A 215 7.38 -15.49 5.42
C ALA A 215 8.39 -16.34 4.61
N GLN A 216 8.72 -15.92 3.40
CA GLN A 216 9.72 -16.55 2.54
C GLN A 216 11.08 -15.85 2.59
N ASN A 217 11.29 -14.93 3.54
CA ASN A 217 12.48 -14.09 3.64
C ASN A 217 12.77 -13.30 2.35
N ILE A 218 11.71 -12.81 1.69
CA ILE A 218 11.81 -11.93 0.52
C ILE A 218 11.41 -10.53 0.97
N LEU A 219 12.26 -9.53 0.72
CA LEU A 219 12.00 -8.14 1.11
C LEU A 219 10.91 -7.50 0.22
N PRO A 220 9.70 -7.23 0.72
CA PRO A 220 8.71 -6.47 -0.06
C PRO A 220 9.07 -4.98 -0.09
N VAL A 221 8.92 -4.35 -1.25
CA VAL A 221 9.12 -2.91 -1.46
C VAL A 221 7.83 -2.35 -2.04
N LEU A 222 7.02 -1.73 -1.19
CA LEU A 222 5.68 -1.29 -1.57
C LEU A 222 5.73 0.03 -2.32
N HIS A 223 5.04 0.11 -3.46
CA HIS A 223 4.92 1.31 -4.27
C HIS A 223 3.50 1.86 -4.16
N THR A 224 3.36 3.18 -4.01
CA THR A 224 2.06 3.82 -4.21
C THR A 224 1.59 3.66 -5.65
N ILE A 225 0.27 3.68 -5.85
CA ILE A 225 -0.29 3.88 -7.17
C ILE A 225 -0.17 5.36 -7.55
N ARG A 226 -0.03 5.61 -8.84
CA ARG A 226 0.06 6.97 -9.39
C ARG A 226 -1.30 7.67 -9.38
N HIS A 227 -1.27 8.96 -9.68
CA HIS A 227 -2.46 9.73 -10.00
C HIS A 227 -3.32 9.04 -11.06
N ARG A 228 -4.63 9.25 -10.97
CA ARG A 228 -5.61 8.86 -11.99
C ARG A 228 -6.35 10.09 -12.48
N ALA A 229 -6.23 10.36 -13.77
CA ALA A 229 -6.87 11.48 -14.45
C ALA A 229 -8.00 11.04 -15.39
N ASP A 230 -8.23 9.74 -15.53
CA ASP A 230 -9.25 9.16 -16.40
C ASP A 230 -10.65 9.16 -15.78
N SER A 231 -10.74 9.24 -14.45
CA SER A 231 -11.97 9.42 -13.69
C SER A 231 -11.71 10.32 -12.48
N LEU A 232 -12.52 11.37 -12.33
CA LEU A 232 -12.45 12.29 -11.18
C LEU A 232 -12.62 11.52 -9.86
N MET A 233 -13.63 10.65 -9.81
CA MET A 233 -13.92 9.82 -8.63
C MET A 233 -12.75 8.88 -8.31
N ALA A 234 -12.12 8.29 -9.33
CA ALA A 234 -10.94 7.46 -9.09
C ALA A 234 -9.77 8.29 -8.56
N GLY A 235 -9.50 9.46 -9.16
CA GLY A 235 -8.46 10.37 -8.70
C GLY A 235 -8.63 10.79 -7.23
N GLN A 236 -9.88 11.00 -6.80
CA GLN A 236 -10.21 11.36 -5.41
C GLN A 236 -9.95 10.22 -4.40
N TRP A 237 -10.09 8.97 -4.83
CA TRP A 237 -9.85 7.81 -3.97
C TRP A 237 -8.40 7.30 -3.98
N VAL A 238 -7.57 7.69 -4.96
CA VAL A 238 -6.14 7.32 -5.01
C VAL A 238 -5.40 7.64 -3.70
N PRO A 239 -5.53 8.84 -3.08
CA PRO A 239 -4.89 9.13 -1.80
C PRO A 239 -5.25 8.15 -0.68
N THR A 240 -6.48 7.64 -0.65
CA THR A 240 -6.91 6.65 0.34
C THR A 240 -6.24 5.30 0.14
N TYR A 241 -6.20 4.81 -1.10
CA TYR A 241 -5.49 3.56 -1.43
C TYR A 241 -3.98 3.68 -1.15
N ASN A 242 -3.37 4.83 -1.47
CA ASN A 242 -1.99 5.11 -1.14
C ASN A 242 -1.76 5.23 0.37
N GLY A 243 -2.74 5.72 1.12
CA GLY A 243 -2.73 5.71 2.58
C GLY A 243 -2.68 4.30 3.14
N ILE A 244 -3.43 3.37 2.56
CA ILE A 244 -3.39 1.95 2.94
C ILE A 244 -2.04 1.33 2.62
N ILE A 245 -1.51 1.56 1.40
CA ILE A 245 -0.19 1.02 1.00
C ILE A 245 0.90 1.51 1.96
N ARG A 246 0.92 2.81 2.28
CA ARG A 246 1.89 3.38 3.22
C ARG A 246 1.67 2.87 4.65
N GLY A 247 0.41 2.75 5.08
CA GLY A 247 0.06 2.20 6.39
C GLY A 247 0.50 0.75 6.54
N LEU A 248 0.37 -0.08 5.50
CA LEU A 248 0.89 -1.45 5.47
C LEU A 248 2.42 -1.50 5.43
N ALA A 249 3.06 -0.60 4.69
CA ALA A 249 4.53 -0.48 4.71
C ALA A 249 5.03 -0.13 6.12
N GLN A 250 4.34 0.79 6.81
CA GLN A 250 4.63 1.13 8.20
C GLN A 250 4.32 -0.05 9.15
N LYS A 251 3.19 -0.73 8.99
CA LYS A 251 2.81 -1.90 9.81
C LYS A 251 3.89 -2.95 9.81
N HIS A 252 4.37 -3.30 8.62
CA HIS A 252 5.39 -4.33 8.44
C HIS A 252 6.81 -3.78 8.54
N GLN A 253 6.98 -2.46 8.69
CA GLN A 253 8.29 -1.80 8.72
C GLN A 253 9.14 -2.19 7.50
N VAL A 254 8.52 -2.18 6.31
CA VAL A 254 9.14 -2.55 5.03
C VAL A 254 9.34 -1.32 4.13
N PRO A 255 10.33 -1.34 3.24
CA PRO A 255 10.62 -0.21 2.36
C PRO A 255 9.43 0.21 1.51
N PHE A 256 9.41 1.50 1.20
CA PHE A 256 8.28 2.14 0.51
C PHE A 256 8.79 3.16 -0.50
N ILE A 257 8.13 3.24 -1.67
CA ILE A 257 8.42 4.20 -2.74
C ILE A 257 7.13 4.95 -3.12
N ASP A 258 7.16 6.27 -2.99
CA ASP A 258 6.03 7.14 -3.30
C ASP A 258 6.02 7.59 -4.77
N GLN A 259 5.50 6.73 -5.64
CA GLN A 259 5.31 7.03 -7.06
C GLN A 259 4.29 8.15 -7.30
N TYR A 260 3.28 8.28 -6.44
CA TYR A 260 2.29 9.35 -6.51
C TYR A 260 2.97 10.72 -6.43
N ASN A 261 3.68 11.00 -5.34
CA ASN A 261 4.37 12.27 -5.15
C ASN A 261 5.59 12.45 -6.07
N ALA A 262 6.26 11.36 -6.45
CA ALA A 262 7.39 11.45 -7.39
C ALA A 262 6.96 12.03 -8.75
N LEU A 263 5.73 11.75 -9.18
CA LEU A 263 5.18 12.15 -10.48
C LEU A 263 4.31 13.42 -10.42
N ALA A 264 3.76 13.78 -9.26
CA ALA A 264 2.90 14.96 -9.06
C ALA A 264 3.54 16.30 -9.49
N VAL A 265 4.87 16.35 -9.61
CA VAL A 265 5.61 17.55 -10.05
C VAL A 265 5.65 17.73 -11.58
N LEU A 266 5.21 16.73 -12.33
CA LEU A 266 5.26 16.70 -13.78
C LEU A 266 3.97 17.28 -14.39
N SER A 267 4.04 17.70 -15.66
CA SER A 267 2.83 18.02 -16.42
C SER A 267 1.92 16.81 -16.47
N ASP A 268 0.62 17.02 -16.24
CA ASP A 268 -0.40 15.97 -16.27
C ASP A 268 -0.05 14.77 -15.37
N ASP A 269 0.61 15.03 -14.24
CA ASP A 269 1.12 14.04 -13.29
C ASP A 269 2.01 12.96 -13.94
N GLY A 270 2.67 13.31 -15.06
CA GLY A 270 3.53 12.41 -15.80
C GLY A 270 2.78 11.28 -16.50
N LEU A 271 1.48 11.45 -16.78
CA LEU A 271 0.63 10.43 -17.41
C LEU A 271 0.57 10.60 -18.94
N VAL A 272 0.22 9.54 -19.65
CA VAL A 272 -0.20 9.61 -21.07
C VAL A 272 -1.69 9.95 -21.16
N GLY A 273 -2.19 10.17 -22.38
CA GLY A 273 -3.57 10.61 -22.61
C GLY A 273 -4.67 9.65 -22.16
N ASP A 274 -4.33 8.46 -21.66
CA ASP A 274 -5.31 7.56 -21.03
C ASP A 274 -5.55 7.87 -19.56
N GLY A 275 -4.78 8.77 -18.94
CA GLY A 275 -4.94 9.20 -17.56
C GLY A 275 -4.58 8.15 -16.49
N VAL A 276 -3.87 7.06 -16.86
CA VAL A 276 -3.52 5.96 -15.93
C VAL A 276 -2.05 5.52 -16.09
N HIS A 277 -1.55 5.42 -17.31
CA HIS A 277 -0.19 4.95 -17.58
C HIS A 277 0.80 6.10 -17.62
N ALA A 278 2.01 5.85 -17.12
CA ALA A 278 3.06 6.86 -17.10
C ALA A 278 3.63 7.12 -18.51
N SER A 279 3.94 8.39 -18.79
CA SER A 279 4.57 8.83 -20.04
C SER A 279 6.04 8.44 -20.09
N THR A 280 6.62 8.35 -21.29
CA THR A 280 8.03 7.95 -21.48
C THR A 280 8.69 8.79 -22.57
N LEU A 281 9.93 9.23 -22.35
CA LEU A 281 10.70 9.94 -23.37
C LEU A 281 11.09 8.99 -24.50
N ALA A 282 10.49 9.09 -25.69
CA ALA A 282 10.96 8.47 -26.95
C ALA A 282 11.46 7.00 -26.83
N SER A 283 10.79 6.17 -26.02
CA SER A 283 11.19 4.79 -25.71
C SER A 283 12.53 4.62 -24.98
N ASN A 284 13.04 5.66 -24.33
CA ASN A 284 14.21 5.65 -23.45
C ASN A 284 13.79 5.94 -21.98
N PRO A 285 13.31 4.92 -21.25
CA PRO A 285 12.77 5.09 -19.90
C PRO A 285 13.85 5.19 -18.80
N CYS A 286 15.13 5.14 -19.15
CA CYS A 286 16.26 5.38 -18.23
C CYS A 286 17.09 6.60 -18.61
N ASP A 287 16.55 7.49 -19.45
CA ASP A 287 17.12 8.83 -19.58
C ASP A 287 16.82 9.62 -18.31
N PHE A 288 17.82 9.82 -17.46
CA PHE A 288 17.71 10.59 -16.22
C PHE A 288 18.27 12.00 -16.35
N THR A 289 18.48 12.49 -17.58
CA THR A 289 18.75 13.91 -17.82
C THR A 289 17.49 14.75 -17.64
N ASP A 290 17.63 16.08 -17.56
CA ASP A 290 16.50 17.01 -17.46
C ASP A 290 15.39 16.75 -18.50
N SER A 291 15.75 16.26 -19.70
CA SER A 291 14.77 15.93 -20.74
C SER A 291 13.96 14.68 -20.40
N GLY A 292 14.60 13.64 -19.87
CA GLY A 292 13.92 12.40 -19.50
C GLY A 292 13.11 12.57 -18.22
N MET A 293 13.61 13.35 -17.27
CA MET A 293 12.95 13.60 -15.98
C MET A 293 11.62 14.38 -16.09
N ALA A 294 11.24 14.83 -17.28
CA ALA A 294 9.91 15.38 -17.59
C ALA A 294 8.82 14.30 -17.80
N TYR A 295 9.17 13.01 -17.79
CA TYR A 295 8.29 11.89 -18.11
C TYR A 295 8.11 10.92 -16.94
N GLY A 296 6.90 10.37 -16.79
CA GLY A 296 6.52 9.61 -15.60
C GLY A 296 7.31 8.30 -15.42
N THR A 297 7.50 7.52 -16.49
CA THR A 297 8.25 6.26 -16.42
C THR A 297 9.73 6.51 -16.11
N ASN A 298 10.31 7.57 -16.68
CA ASN A 298 11.69 7.98 -16.39
C ASN A 298 11.84 8.36 -14.92
N ARG A 299 10.91 9.18 -14.39
CA ARG A 299 10.90 9.58 -12.98
C ARG A 299 10.74 8.38 -12.05
N ARG A 300 9.82 7.48 -12.38
CA ARG A 300 9.62 6.23 -11.65
C ARG A 300 10.89 5.39 -11.58
N ASN A 301 11.52 5.13 -12.73
CA ASN A 301 12.72 4.31 -12.80
C ASN A 301 13.89 4.96 -12.05
N GLU A 302 14.03 6.29 -12.14
CA GLU A 302 15.06 7.02 -11.41
C GLU A 302 14.86 6.90 -9.90
N THR A 303 13.63 7.11 -9.42
CA THR A 303 13.30 7.02 -7.99
C THR A 303 13.52 5.61 -7.46
N THR A 304 13.07 4.57 -8.19
CA THR A 304 13.32 3.18 -7.80
C THR A 304 14.82 2.86 -7.81
N LEU A 305 15.59 3.29 -8.80
CA LEU A 305 17.03 3.04 -8.86
C LEU A 305 17.80 3.77 -7.76
N LYS A 306 17.41 5.01 -7.42
CA LYS A 306 18.00 5.74 -6.27
C LYS A 306 17.77 4.99 -4.97
N TRP A 307 16.54 4.54 -4.73
CA TRP A 307 16.23 3.72 -3.56
C TRP A 307 17.06 2.42 -3.55
N MET A 308 17.17 1.71 -4.68
CA MET A 308 17.98 0.48 -4.76
C MET A 308 19.46 0.75 -4.49
N ALA A 309 20.01 1.87 -4.95
CA ALA A 309 21.38 2.27 -4.70
C ALA A 309 21.63 2.58 -3.22
N ASP A 310 20.74 3.36 -2.59
CA ASP A 310 20.83 3.68 -1.16
C ASP A 310 20.70 2.40 -0.31
N TYR A 311 19.72 1.55 -0.61
CA TYR A 311 19.55 0.24 0.04
C TYR A 311 20.82 -0.62 -0.08
N PHE A 312 21.42 -0.68 -1.27
CA PHE A 312 22.62 -1.47 -1.48
C PHE A 312 23.83 -0.92 -0.73
N GLN A 313 23.99 0.40 -0.64
CA GLN A 313 25.01 1.02 0.19
C GLN A 313 24.82 0.72 1.67
N ASP A 314 23.60 0.90 2.19
CA ASP A 314 23.26 0.59 3.58
C ASP A 314 23.45 -0.91 3.89
N TRP A 315 23.14 -1.76 2.90
CA TRP A 315 23.41 -3.19 2.96
C TRP A 315 24.90 -3.52 2.96
N GLN A 316 25.78 -2.73 2.34
CA GLN A 316 27.21 -2.94 2.47
C GLN A 316 27.71 -2.47 3.84
N ASP A 317 27.23 -1.31 4.29
CA ASP A 317 27.70 -0.66 5.52
C ASP A 317 27.16 -1.31 6.80
N GLY A 318 25.96 -1.92 6.75
CA GLY A 318 25.29 -2.47 7.94
C GLY A 318 24.63 -1.46 8.83
N ALA A 319 24.41 -0.27 8.28
CA ALA A 319 23.74 0.85 8.90
C ALA A 319 23.01 1.60 7.78
N SER A 320 21.93 2.28 8.15
CA SER A 320 21.20 3.24 7.33
C SER A 320 21.10 4.59 8.05
N PRO A 321 21.14 5.70 7.30
CA PRO A 321 20.90 7.03 7.86
C PRO A 321 19.47 7.25 8.44
N ALA A 322 18.53 6.31 8.29
CA ALA A 322 17.11 6.52 8.64
C ALA A 322 16.73 6.29 10.10
N GLU A 323 17.68 6.29 11.06
CA GLU A 323 17.33 6.43 12.49
C GLU A 323 16.51 7.70 12.79
N SER A 324 16.51 8.67 11.87
CA SER A 324 15.83 9.97 11.96
C SER A 324 14.31 9.94 11.76
N LEU A 325 13.69 8.80 11.43
CA LEU A 325 12.23 8.75 11.30
C LEU A 325 11.54 9.10 12.64
N PRO A 326 10.46 9.91 12.61
CA PRO A 326 9.72 10.24 13.82
C PRO A 326 9.21 8.98 14.53
N LEU A 327 9.24 9.01 15.86
CA LEU A 327 8.69 7.94 16.70
C LEU A 327 7.29 8.33 17.18
N ILE A 328 6.37 7.36 17.18
CA ILE A 328 5.02 7.50 17.71
C ILE A 328 4.85 6.46 18.83
N PRO A 329 4.25 6.81 19.99
CA PRO A 329 3.88 5.84 21.02
C PRO A 329 2.96 4.75 20.49
N ASN A 330 3.08 3.54 21.02
CA ASN A 330 2.20 2.42 20.65
C ASN A 330 0.81 2.50 21.30
N LEU A 331 0.71 3.16 22.45
CA LEU A 331 -0.53 3.32 23.22
C LEU A 331 -0.74 4.79 23.56
N GLY A 332 -2.02 5.18 23.62
CA GLY A 332 -2.49 6.46 24.12
C GLY A 332 -3.73 6.22 24.97
N ASP A 333 -3.86 7.01 26.03
CA ASP A 333 -5.01 6.99 26.93
C ASP A 333 -5.65 8.38 27.04
N HIS A 334 -6.70 8.52 27.86
CA HIS A 334 -7.43 9.78 27.98
C HIS A 334 -6.63 10.92 28.62
N GLU A 335 -5.59 10.61 29.39
CA GLU A 335 -4.67 11.59 29.98
C GLU A 335 -3.52 11.95 29.02
N GLN A 336 -3.02 10.98 28.26
CA GLN A 336 -1.91 11.08 27.32
C GLN A 336 -2.28 10.43 25.97
N PRO A 337 -3.13 11.09 25.16
CA PRO A 337 -3.50 10.55 23.86
C PRO A 337 -2.30 10.57 22.89
N ILE A 338 -2.31 9.67 21.92
CA ILE A 338 -1.35 9.72 20.81
C ILE A 338 -1.64 10.96 19.97
N GLY A 339 -0.68 11.88 19.90
CA GLY A 339 -0.80 13.08 19.08
C GLY A 339 -0.70 12.77 17.59
N ILE A 340 -1.73 13.14 16.83
CA ILE A 340 -1.70 13.21 15.36
C ILE A 340 -1.32 14.64 14.99
N ASP A 341 -0.07 14.81 14.57
CA ASP A 341 0.52 16.14 14.28
C ASP A 341 0.30 16.62 12.84
N GLY A 342 -0.34 15.82 11.99
CA GLY A 342 -0.55 16.12 10.57
C GLY A 342 -1.07 14.93 9.78
N PHE A 343 -1.63 15.22 8.61
CA PHE A 343 -2.24 14.24 7.73
C PHE A 343 -1.45 14.08 6.41
N PRO A 344 -1.46 12.88 5.81
CA PRO A 344 -2.03 11.65 6.36
C PRO A 344 -1.25 11.11 7.58
N PHE A 345 -1.95 10.38 8.43
CA PHE A 345 -1.43 9.72 9.64
C PHE A 345 -1.77 8.24 9.61
N TYR A 346 -0.80 7.43 10.03
CA TYR A 346 -0.91 5.98 10.06
C TYR A 346 -0.39 5.49 11.41
N HIS A 347 -1.08 4.55 12.02
CA HIS A 347 -0.65 3.96 13.27
C HIS A 347 -1.11 2.52 13.36
N VAL A 348 -0.22 1.65 13.83
CA VAL A 348 -0.58 0.29 14.18
C VAL A 348 -0.76 0.23 15.67
N GLY A 349 -1.99 -0.01 16.11
CA GLY A 349 -2.36 -0.15 17.51
C GLY A 349 -2.81 -1.57 17.81
N ASN A 350 -2.85 -1.90 19.10
CA ASN A 350 -3.44 -3.13 19.58
C ASN A 350 -4.18 -2.83 20.87
N THR A 351 -5.51 -2.91 20.83
CA THR A 351 -6.33 -2.64 22.02
C THR A 351 -6.08 -3.66 23.12
N ALA A 352 -5.62 -4.88 22.79
CA ALA A 352 -5.30 -5.90 23.80
C ALA A 352 -4.09 -5.52 24.69
N ASP A 353 -3.25 -4.59 24.23
CA ASP A 353 -2.12 -4.06 24.99
C ASP A 353 -2.52 -2.85 25.85
N SER A 354 -3.72 -2.30 25.64
CA SER A 354 -4.24 -1.19 26.41
C SER A 354 -4.74 -1.64 27.78
N THR A 355 -4.59 -0.74 28.76
CA THR A 355 -5.12 -0.93 30.11
C THR A 355 -6.26 0.05 30.44
N THR A 356 -6.63 0.89 29.47
CA THR A 356 -7.74 1.84 29.60
C THR A 356 -9.02 1.29 28.96
N SER A 357 -10.16 1.61 29.56
CA SER A 357 -11.52 1.22 29.18
C SER A 357 -12.51 2.15 29.92
N GLU A 358 -12.33 3.46 29.74
CA GLU A 358 -13.04 4.51 30.48
C GLU A 358 -14.42 4.81 29.91
N ILE A 359 -14.57 4.77 28.59
CA ILE A 359 -15.86 4.92 27.91
C ILE A 359 -16.46 3.52 27.75
N ASN A 360 -17.70 3.32 28.21
CA ASN A 360 -18.40 2.03 28.03
C ASN A 360 -19.47 2.08 26.95
N THR A 361 -19.98 3.28 26.67
CA THR A 361 -21.03 3.55 25.68
C THR A 361 -20.81 4.96 25.10
N TYR A 362 -21.15 5.13 23.83
CA TYR A 362 -21.10 6.42 23.13
C TYR A 362 -22.52 6.95 22.95
N ASP A 363 -23.16 7.34 24.07
CA ASP A 363 -24.59 7.63 24.19
C ASP A 363 -25.15 8.63 23.16
N ALA A 364 -24.34 9.59 22.70
CA ALA A 364 -24.75 10.55 21.67
C ALA A 364 -24.82 9.97 20.26
N CYS A 365 -24.04 8.93 19.98
CA CYS A 365 -23.97 8.27 18.67
C CYS A 365 -24.80 6.98 18.64
N ASP A 366 -24.56 6.08 19.60
CA ASP A 366 -25.29 4.82 19.76
C ASP A 366 -25.11 4.28 21.18
N ARG A 367 -26.19 4.33 21.97
CA ARG A 367 -26.18 3.93 23.39
C ARG A 367 -26.33 2.43 23.62
N ASP A 368 -26.68 1.67 22.59
CA ASP A 368 -27.08 0.26 22.73
C ASP A 368 -25.92 -0.71 22.42
N ILE A 369 -24.76 -0.19 22.01
CA ILE A 369 -23.54 -0.95 21.75
C ILE A 369 -22.66 -0.96 23.00
N ASP A 370 -22.16 -2.14 23.35
CA ASP A 370 -21.24 -2.34 24.48
C ASP A 370 -19.80 -2.13 23.99
N GLU A 371 -19.24 -0.98 24.35
CA GLU A 371 -17.86 -0.57 24.07
C GLU A 371 -17.06 -0.54 25.38
N SER A 372 -17.39 -1.38 26.38
CA SER A 372 -16.64 -1.46 27.65
C SER A 372 -15.27 -2.14 27.53
N GLY A 373 -14.78 -2.33 26.30
CA GLY A 373 -13.52 -2.99 26.03
C GLY A 373 -12.32 -2.07 26.20
N PRO A 374 -11.11 -2.61 26.04
CA PRO A 374 -9.91 -1.80 26.00
C PRO A 374 -9.87 -0.85 24.81
N GLU A 375 -9.41 0.38 25.04
CA GLU A 375 -9.42 1.46 24.04
C GLU A 375 -8.02 2.09 23.85
N VAL A 376 -7.79 2.74 22.71
CA VAL A 376 -6.60 3.55 22.44
C VAL A 376 -7.03 4.92 21.92
N VAL A 377 -6.50 5.97 22.55
CA VAL A 377 -6.93 7.34 22.33
C VAL A 377 -5.91 8.13 21.51
N TYR A 378 -6.40 8.85 20.50
CA TYR A 378 -5.64 9.76 19.65
C TYR A 378 -6.21 11.17 19.75
N GLU A 379 -5.39 12.19 19.53
CA GLU A 379 -5.83 13.60 19.55
C GLU A 379 -5.24 14.37 18.36
N PHE A 380 -6.07 15.21 17.73
CA PHE A 380 -5.65 16.08 16.63
C PHE A 380 -6.32 17.44 16.69
N ASN A 381 -5.69 18.42 16.03
CA ASN A 381 -6.16 19.81 15.99
C ASN A 381 -6.31 20.28 14.54
N LEU A 382 -7.48 20.85 14.22
CA LEU A 382 -7.78 21.42 12.92
C LEU A 382 -7.87 22.95 13.02
N SER A 383 -7.17 23.64 12.12
CA SER A 383 -7.14 25.12 12.08
C SER A 383 -8.14 25.73 11.09
N ALA A 384 -8.74 24.91 10.24
CA ALA A 384 -9.72 25.26 9.23
C ALA A 384 -10.76 24.13 9.12
N PRO A 385 -11.91 24.36 8.48
CA PRO A 385 -12.79 23.26 8.09
C PRO A 385 -12.03 22.26 7.22
N THR A 386 -12.07 20.98 7.58
CA THR A 386 -11.30 19.94 6.89
C THR A 386 -12.20 18.73 6.65
N ALA A 387 -12.27 18.29 5.39
CA ALA A 387 -12.90 17.04 4.99
C ALA A 387 -11.98 15.89 5.37
N MET A 388 -12.46 14.96 6.19
CA MET A 388 -11.67 13.89 6.80
C MET A 388 -12.24 12.52 6.42
N ARG A 389 -11.34 11.56 6.20
CA ARG A 389 -11.62 10.14 6.10
C ARG A 389 -10.77 9.42 7.15
N LEU A 390 -11.45 8.72 8.04
CA LEU A 390 -10.87 8.04 9.20
C LEU A 390 -11.22 6.57 9.11
N LEU A 391 -10.22 5.71 9.05
CA LEU A 391 -10.37 4.29 8.76
C LEU A 391 -9.68 3.45 9.82
N ILE A 392 -10.31 2.37 10.23
CA ILE A 392 -9.70 1.33 11.05
C ILE A 392 -9.80 -0.03 10.35
N PHE A 393 -8.68 -0.73 10.28
CA PHE A 393 -8.57 -2.07 9.71
C PHE A 393 -8.15 -3.04 10.82
N SER A 394 -9.12 -3.69 11.44
CA SER A 394 -8.89 -4.66 12.52
C SER A 394 -8.37 -5.99 11.95
N ASP A 395 -7.36 -6.55 12.61
CA ASP A 395 -6.81 -7.85 12.26
C ASP A 395 -7.80 -8.98 12.60
N PRO A 396 -7.67 -10.17 11.97
CA PRO A 396 -8.58 -11.27 12.23
C PRO A 396 -8.64 -11.63 13.72
N GLY A 397 -9.86 -11.67 14.27
CA GLY A 397 -10.10 -12.02 15.68
C GLY A 397 -10.28 -10.82 16.61
N GLY A 398 -10.03 -9.59 16.14
CA GLY A 398 -10.44 -8.36 16.81
C GLY A 398 -11.67 -7.72 16.15
N ASP A 399 -12.42 -6.95 16.93
CA ASP A 399 -13.50 -6.07 16.49
C ASP A 399 -13.31 -4.72 17.17
N VAL A 400 -12.46 -3.89 16.53
CA VAL A 400 -12.12 -2.55 17.00
C VAL A 400 -12.91 -1.53 16.18
N ASP A 401 -13.79 -0.80 16.85
CA ASP A 401 -14.63 0.26 16.31
C ASP A 401 -13.93 1.61 16.44
N ILE A 402 -14.29 2.56 15.56
CA ILE A 402 -13.74 3.93 15.56
C ILE A 402 -14.79 4.94 16.00
N HIS A 403 -14.40 5.80 16.93
CA HIS A 403 -15.24 6.84 17.51
C HIS A 403 -14.56 8.20 17.38
N LEU A 404 -15.33 9.23 17.02
CA LEU A 404 -14.88 10.61 16.88
C LEU A 404 -15.55 11.46 17.94
N LEU A 405 -14.75 12.07 18.81
CA LEU A 405 -15.20 12.85 19.94
C LEU A 405 -14.77 14.32 19.80
N GLU A 406 -15.62 15.22 20.28
CA GLU A 406 -15.24 16.58 20.62
C GLU A 406 -15.18 16.79 22.13
N ALA A 407 -14.68 17.95 22.59
CA ALA A 407 -14.66 18.27 24.02
C ALA A 407 -16.09 18.23 24.61
N PRO A 408 -16.32 17.62 25.78
CA PRO A 408 -15.35 17.23 26.82
C PRO A 408 -14.63 15.87 26.64
N PHE A 409 -14.77 15.19 25.51
CA PHE A 409 -14.14 13.91 25.17
C PHE A 409 -14.62 12.72 26.01
N ASP A 410 -15.93 12.62 26.20
CA ASP A 410 -16.60 11.47 26.78
C ASP A 410 -17.64 10.88 25.79
N GLY A 411 -18.27 9.77 26.15
CA GLY A 411 -19.28 9.12 25.31
C GLY A 411 -20.52 9.98 25.00
N ASP A 412 -20.82 10.97 25.83
CA ASP A 412 -21.90 11.95 25.60
C ASP A 412 -21.50 13.03 24.56
N ALA A 413 -20.20 13.15 24.27
CA ALA A 413 -19.62 14.08 23.30
C ALA A 413 -19.21 13.41 21.97
N CYS A 414 -19.79 12.24 21.69
CA CYS A 414 -19.57 11.54 20.43
C CYS A 414 -20.23 12.27 19.25
N LEU A 415 -19.43 12.58 18.23
CA LEU A 415 -19.90 13.15 16.98
C LEU A 415 -20.32 12.04 16.01
N ALA A 416 -19.47 11.03 15.86
CA ALA A 416 -19.76 9.89 15.00
C ALA A 416 -19.06 8.62 15.50
N ARG A 417 -19.68 7.47 15.21
CA ARG A 417 -19.07 6.15 15.35
C ARG A 417 -19.25 5.31 14.10
N ALA A 418 -18.35 4.38 13.88
CA ALA A 418 -18.52 3.34 12.88
C ALA A 418 -17.66 2.13 13.20
N HIS A 419 -18.04 0.98 12.64
CA HIS A 419 -17.21 -0.23 12.74
C HIS A 419 -15.84 -0.07 12.07
N ARG A 420 -15.74 0.71 10.98
CA ARG A 420 -14.51 0.76 10.18
C ARG A 420 -14.19 2.10 9.54
N GLN A 421 -15.18 2.94 9.26
CA GLN A 421 -15.00 4.12 8.42
C GLN A 421 -15.91 5.26 8.85
N LEU A 422 -15.30 6.42 9.08
CA LEU A 422 -15.94 7.70 9.32
C LEU A 422 -15.49 8.68 8.25
N GLU A 423 -16.44 9.40 7.65
CA GLU A 423 -16.19 10.42 6.63
C GLU A 423 -17.10 11.62 6.86
N GLY A 424 -16.55 12.81 6.62
CA GLY A 424 -17.29 14.06 6.75
C GLY A 424 -16.37 15.27 6.90
N THR A 425 -16.96 16.45 7.07
CA THR A 425 -16.25 17.70 7.27
C THR A 425 -16.28 18.11 8.74
N LEU A 426 -15.10 18.26 9.33
CA LEU A 426 -14.93 18.80 10.68
C LEU A 426 -14.72 20.31 10.64
N ALA A 427 -15.28 21.00 11.63
CA ALA A 427 -14.98 22.40 11.89
C ALA A 427 -13.54 22.56 12.45
N PRO A 428 -12.99 23.79 12.52
CA PRO A 428 -11.77 24.03 13.28
C PRO A 428 -12.00 23.69 14.75
N GLY A 429 -11.10 22.91 15.35
CA GLY A 429 -11.27 22.43 16.71
C GLY A 429 -10.23 21.38 17.12
N THR A 430 -10.35 20.91 18.36
CA THR A 430 -9.60 19.78 18.89
C THR A 430 -10.55 18.58 18.95
N TYR A 431 -10.09 17.45 18.43
CA TYR A 431 -10.86 16.22 18.33
C TYR A 431 -10.06 15.05 18.87
N ARG A 432 -10.76 14.03 19.37
CA ARG A 432 -10.17 12.75 19.70
C ARG A 432 -10.74 11.63 18.83
N LEU A 433 -9.86 10.73 18.40
CA LEU A 433 -10.27 9.42 17.88
C LEU A 433 -10.09 8.41 18.99
N VAL A 434 -11.06 7.53 19.15
CA VAL A 434 -10.94 6.38 20.04
C VAL A 434 -11.11 5.12 19.20
N ALA A 435 -10.07 4.28 19.20
CA ALA A 435 -10.14 2.93 18.69
C ALA A 435 -10.52 2.03 19.87
N ASP A 436 -11.74 1.52 19.87
CA ASP A 436 -12.38 0.87 21.02
C ASP A 436 -12.75 -0.57 20.70
N SER A 437 -12.58 -1.49 21.65
CA SER A 437 -12.91 -2.89 21.42
C SER A 437 -14.37 -3.14 21.73
N TYR A 438 -15.14 -3.54 20.72
CA TYR A 438 -16.50 -4.00 20.93
C TYR A 438 -16.53 -5.20 21.90
N VAL A 439 -17.52 -5.24 22.79
CA VAL A 439 -17.73 -6.33 23.74
C VAL A 439 -18.90 -7.20 23.30
N SER A 440 -18.58 -8.45 22.98
CA SER A 440 -19.58 -9.46 22.65
C SER A 440 -19.93 -10.33 23.87
N GLY A 441 -20.84 -11.30 23.68
CA GLY A 441 -21.15 -12.30 24.71
C GLY A 441 -19.94 -13.16 25.14
N ASP A 442 -18.89 -13.22 24.30
CA ASP A 442 -17.65 -13.95 24.58
C ASP A 442 -16.56 -13.06 25.20
N GLY A 443 -16.86 -11.77 25.45
CA GLY A 443 -15.96 -10.77 26.04
C GLY A 443 -15.49 -9.71 25.05
N ALA A 444 -14.55 -8.88 25.50
CA ALA A 444 -13.94 -7.84 24.65
C ALA A 444 -13.24 -8.46 23.44
N GLN A 445 -13.57 -7.97 22.25
CA GLN A 445 -12.99 -8.39 20.98
C GLN A 445 -11.72 -7.58 20.68
N SER A 446 -10.79 -7.54 21.64
CA SER A 446 -9.56 -6.76 21.49
C SER A 446 -8.61 -7.34 20.45
N GLY A 447 -7.86 -6.47 19.77
CA GLY A 447 -6.91 -6.91 18.76
C GLY A 447 -6.09 -5.80 18.13
N SER A 448 -5.15 -6.23 17.28
CA SER A 448 -4.33 -5.37 16.45
C SER A 448 -5.18 -4.71 15.35
N TYR A 449 -4.85 -3.47 15.00
CA TYR A 449 -5.48 -2.73 13.92
C TYR A 449 -4.51 -1.75 13.26
N LEU A 450 -4.83 -1.37 12.03
CA LEU A 450 -4.23 -0.23 11.35
C LEU A 450 -5.23 0.94 11.33
N LEU A 451 -4.86 2.06 11.96
CA LEU A 451 -5.53 3.35 11.81
C LEU A 451 -4.96 4.10 10.62
N VAL A 452 -5.84 4.59 9.74
CA VAL A 452 -5.49 5.50 8.65
C VAL A 452 -6.37 6.74 8.75
N ALA A 453 -5.78 7.90 9.04
CA ALA A 453 -6.45 9.18 9.06
C ALA A 453 -5.90 10.08 7.95
N LEU A 454 -6.76 10.58 7.08
CA LEU A 454 -6.37 11.43 5.96
C LEU A 454 -7.39 12.54 5.70
N GLU A 455 -6.91 13.63 5.10
CA GLU A 455 -7.78 14.62 4.48
C GLU A 455 -8.34 14.02 3.18
N CYS A 456 -9.65 14.16 2.96
CA CYS A 456 -10.25 13.75 1.70
C CYS A 456 -9.72 14.63 0.56
N ALA A 457 -9.67 14.05 -0.64
CA ALA A 457 -9.33 14.82 -1.82
C ALA A 457 -10.33 15.97 -2.02
N MET A 458 -9.86 17.08 -2.59
CA MET A 458 -10.73 18.23 -2.84
C MET A 458 -11.93 17.83 -3.71
N GLY A 459 -13.13 18.15 -3.23
CA GLY A 459 -14.39 17.86 -3.91
C GLY A 459 -14.82 16.38 -3.85
N ASP A 460 -14.22 15.57 -2.98
CA ASP A 460 -14.70 14.22 -2.68
C ASP A 460 -16.05 14.30 -1.95
N GLU A 461 -17.13 14.09 -2.71
CA GLU A 461 -18.51 14.21 -2.21
C GLU A 461 -18.81 13.27 -1.04
N SER A 462 -18.03 12.19 -0.86
CA SER A 462 -18.17 11.29 0.30
C SER A 462 -17.82 11.96 1.62
N CYS A 463 -17.12 13.11 1.61
CA CYS A 463 -16.72 13.83 2.81
C CYS A 463 -17.33 15.24 2.92
N ASP A 464 -18.25 15.61 2.03
CA ASP A 464 -18.84 16.95 1.98
C ASP A 464 -19.82 17.21 3.14
N ASP A 465 -20.45 16.16 3.66
CA ASP A 465 -21.39 16.27 4.76
C ASP A 465 -20.65 16.53 6.08
N PRO A 466 -21.15 17.42 6.97
CA PRO A 466 -20.57 17.62 8.28
C PRO A 466 -20.74 16.36 9.15
N PHE A 467 -19.80 16.13 10.07
CA PHE A 467 -19.95 15.14 11.14
C PHE A 467 -21.06 15.51 12.13
#